data_AF-A0A4R0ZAA1-F1
#
_entry.id   AF-A0A4R0ZAA1-F1
#
_cell.length_a   1.000
_cell.length_b   1.000
_cell.length_c   1.000
_cell.angle_alpha   90.00
_cell.angle_beta   90.00
_cell.angle_gamma   90.00
#
_symmetry.space_group_name_H-M   'P 1'
#
loop_
_entity.id
_entity.type
_entity.pdbx_description
1 polymer ?
#
loop_
_entity_poly.entity_id
_entity_poly.type
_entity_poly.pdbx_seq_one_letter_code
_entity_poly.pdbx_strand_id
1 'polypeptide(L)'
;MKRALLRKIQFALQHHGGTASLKEINAYIERSYYQLELDRYKDWKAHVNKQIRAHSSDSASFAGKEDLFYSTGNKGVWGLRQFNN
;
A
#
# COMPACT_ATOMS: atom_id res chain seq x y z
N MET A 1 -0.13 -3.50 -14.16
CA MET A 1 -0.78 -2.70 -13.10
C MET A 1 -0.50 -3.17 -11.66
N LYS A 2 -1.01 -4.34 -11.20
CA LYS A 2 -0.91 -4.75 -9.77
C LYS A 2 0.52 -4.68 -9.19
N ARG A 3 1.52 -5.17 -9.91
CA ARG A 3 2.94 -5.13 -9.47
C ARG A 3 3.50 -3.71 -9.33
N ALA A 4 3.16 -2.80 -10.23
CA ALA A 4 3.62 -1.41 -10.19
C ALA A 4 2.99 -0.65 -9.02
N LEU A 5 1.67 -0.82 -8.82
CA LEU A 5 0.97 -0.25 -7.68
C LEU A 5 1.52 -0.77 -6.35
N LEU A 6 1.73 -2.09 -6.23
CA LEU A 6 2.30 -2.71 -5.03
C LEU A 6 3.70 -2.18 -4.69
N ARG A 7 4.56 -1.99 -5.70
CA ARG A 7 5.87 -1.34 -5.50
C ARG A 7 5.73 0.11 -5.07
N LYS A 8 4.78 0.86 -5.65
CA LYS A 8 4.57 2.26 -5.26
C LYS A 8 4.07 2.39 -3.82
N ILE A 9 3.25 1.46 -3.35
CA ILE A 9 2.84 1.37 -1.93
C ILE A 9 4.07 1.16 -1.03
N GLN A 10 4.98 0.25 -1.41
CA GLN A 10 6.23 0.05 -0.67
C GLN A 10 7.08 1.32 -0.64
N PHE A 11 7.25 2.00 -1.78
CA PHE A 11 7.98 3.27 -1.82
C PHE A 11 7.33 4.38 -0.99
N ALA A 12 6.00 4.44 -0.96
CA ALA A 12 5.29 5.38 -0.09
C ALA A 12 5.62 5.11 1.38
N LEU A 13 5.54 3.85 1.82
CA LEU A 13 5.87 3.48 3.19
C LEU A 13 7.34 3.76 3.52
N GLN A 14 8.28 3.44 2.61
CA GLN A 14 9.70 3.76 2.78
C GLN A 14 9.95 5.26 2.90
N HIS A 15 9.30 6.07 2.05
CA HIS A 15 9.40 7.53 2.09
C HIS A 15 8.96 8.12 3.44
N HIS A 16 8.03 7.45 4.13
CA HIS A 16 7.53 7.83 5.44
C HIS A 16 8.24 7.11 6.60
N GLY A 17 9.40 6.49 6.37
CA GLY A 17 10.20 5.84 7.42
C GLY A 17 9.71 4.45 7.83
N GLY A 18 9.04 3.75 6.91
CA GLY A 18 8.58 2.37 7.09
C GLY A 18 7.11 2.22 7.50
N THR A 19 6.47 3.28 7.98
CA THR A 19 5.04 3.29 8.38
C THR A 19 4.32 4.53 7.89
N ALA A 20 3.07 4.41 7.43
CA ALA A 20 2.24 5.53 7.02
C ALA A 20 0.74 5.22 7.11
N SER A 21 -0.07 6.27 7.23
CA SER A 21 -1.51 6.18 7.07
C SER A 21 -1.91 5.93 5.62
N LEU A 22 -3.08 5.32 5.39
CA LEU A 22 -3.68 5.19 4.05
C LEU A 22 -3.81 6.56 3.36
N LYS A 23 -4.04 7.64 4.11
CA LYS A 23 -4.11 9.00 3.57
C LYS A 23 -2.76 9.43 2.98
N GLU A 24 -1.67 9.23 3.72
CA GLU A 24 -0.30 9.54 3.28
C GLU A 24 0.14 8.67 2.10
N ILE A 25 -0.14 7.36 2.17
CA ILE A 25 0.14 6.42 1.07
C ILE A 25 -0.58 6.86 -0.21
N ASN A 26 -1.87 7.20 -0.11
CA ASN A 26 -2.63 7.70 -1.25
C ASN A 26 -2.05 9.01 -1.78
N ALA A 27 -1.75 9.98 -0.91
CA ALA A 27 -1.17 11.26 -1.32
C ALA A 27 0.19 11.10 -2.03
N TYR A 28 1.01 10.13 -1.61
CA TYR A 28 2.26 9.80 -2.29
C TYR A 28 2.03 9.17 -3.67
N ILE A 29 1.09 8.23 -3.78
CA ILE A 29 0.75 7.54 -5.04
C ILE A 29 0.12 8.50 -6.06
N GLU A 30 -0.67 9.47 -5.59
CA GLU A 30 -1.33 10.49 -6.42
C GLU A 30 -0.34 11.31 -7.25
N ARG A 31 0.89 11.49 -6.75
CA ARG A 31 2.00 12.14 -7.50
C ARG A 31 2.45 11.36 -8.75
N SER A 32 2.12 10.07 -8.84
CA SER A 32 2.43 9.20 -9.99
C SER A 32 1.16 8.57 -10.58
N TYR A 33 0.00 9.18 -10.34
CA TYR A 33 -1.33 8.66 -10.68
C TYR A 33 -1.46 8.25 -12.15
N TYR A 34 -1.11 9.14 -13.08
CA TYR A 34 -1.18 8.90 -14.52
C TYR A 34 -0.16 7.86 -14.99
N GLN A 35 1.04 7.84 -14.42
CA GLN A 35 2.09 6.85 -14.76
C GLN A 35 1.69 5.43 -14.37
N LEU A 36 0.83 5.29 -13.37
CA LEU A 36 0.29 4.02 -12.91
C LEU A 36 -1.03 3.64 -13.60
N GLU A 37 -1.49 4.46 -14.56
CA GLU A 37 -2.78 4.32 -15.26
C GLU A 37 -3.97 4.22 -14.30
N LEU A 38 -3.86 4.87 -13.13
CA LEU A 38 -4.90 4.84 -12.10
C LEU A 38 -6.08 5.76 -12.44
N ASP A 39 -5.90 6.68 -13.38
CA ASP A 39 -6.92 7.56 -13.96
C ASP A 39 -8.13 6.82 -14.54
N ARG A 40 -7.92 5.57 -14.93
CA ARG A 40 -8.98 4.68 -15.44
C ARG A 40 -9.85 4.10 -14.32
N TYR A 41 -9.50 4.29 -13.04
CA TYR A 41 -10.17 3.70 -11.89
C TYR A 41 -10.73 4.78 -10.96
N LYS A 42 -12.05 4.95 -10.99
CA LYS A 42 -12.77 5.86 -10.08
C LYS A 42 -12.43 5.63 -8.60
N ASP A 43 -12.24 4.37 -8.21
CA ASP A 43 -11.95 3.95 -6.83
C ASP A 43 -10.53 3.39 -6.65
N TRP A 44 -9.52 4.00 -7.28
CA TRP A 44 -8.13 3.55 -7.15
C TRP A 44 -7.64 3.55 -5.69
N LYS A 45 -8.12 4.45 -4.83
CA LYS A 45 -7.80 4.47 -3.39
C LYS A 45 -8.30 3.20 -2.67
N ALA A 46 -9.45 2.66 -3.08
CA ALA A 46 -9.93 1.38 -2.58
C ALA A 46 -9.04 0.22 -3.08
N HIS A 47 -8.50 0.33 -4.29
CA HIS A 47 -7.53 -0.64 -4.81
C HIS A 47 -6.21 -0.62 -4.02
N VAL A 48 -5.72 0.55 -3.60
CA VAL A 48 -4.55 0.65 -2.70
C VAL A 48 -4.79 -0.14 -1.42
N ASN A 49 -5.88 0.14 -0.71
CA ASN A 49 -6.24 -0.56 0.53
C ASN A 49 -6.42 -2.07 0.30
N LYS A 50 -7.03 -2.47 -0.82
CA LYS A 50 -7.18 -3.87 -1.20
C LYS A 50 -5.83 -4.55 -1.44
N GLN A 51 -4.88 -3.88 -2.10
CA GLN A 51 -3.54 -4.43 -2.28
C GLN A 51 -2.81 -4.58 -0.95
N ILE A 52 -2.88 -3.58 -0.06
CA ILE A 52 -2.25 -3.68 1.27
C ILE A 52 -2.80 -4.88 2.05
N ARG A 53 -4.13 -4.99 2.16
CA ARG A 53 -4.77 -6.10 2.88
C ARG A 53 -4.48 -7.47 2.28
N ALA A 54 -4.42 -7.58 0.95
CA ALA A 54 -4.10 -8.84 0.28
C ALA A 54 -2.67 -9.32 0.53
N HIS A 55 -1.77 -8.43 0.96
CA HIS A 55 -0.35 -8.71 1.21
C HIS A 55 0.04 -8.44 2.67
N SER A 56 -0.91 -8.60 3.60
CA SER A 56 -0.68 -8.51 5.04
C SER A 56 -1.35 -9.71 5.72
N SER A 57 -0.57 -10.57 6.36
CA SER A 57 -1.09 -11.70 7.15
C SER A 57 -1.96 -11.25 8.33
N ASP A 58 -1.83 -10.00 8.79
CA ASP A 58 -2.71 -9.40 9.80
C ASP A 58 -4.12 -9.06 9.28
N SER A 59 -4.40 -9.29 7.99
CA SER A 59 -5.70 -9.03 7.38
C SER A 59 -6.43 -10.32 7.05
N ALA A 60 -7.73 -10.37 7.36
CA ALA A 60 -8.62 -11.46 6.92
C ALA A 60 -8.69 -11.64 5.39
N SER A 61 -8.25 -10.63 4.62
CA SER A 61 -8.19 -10.70 3.15
C SER A 61 -6.81 -11.11 2.61
N PHE A 62 -5.91 -11.60 3.46
CA PHE A 62 -4.58 -12.03 3.05
C PHE A 62 -4.67 -13.10 1.96
N ALA A 63 -3.96 -12.90 0.85
CA ALA A 63 -4.01 -13.80 -0.29
C ALA A 63 -3.06 -15.01 -0.16
N GLY A 64 -2.31 -15.12 0.94
CA GLY A 64 -1.42 -16.25 1.21
C GLY A 64 -0.16 -16.31 0.34
N LYS A 65 0.22 -15.20 -0.31
CA LYS A 65 1.35 -15.15 -1.25
C LYS A 65 2.58 -14.47 -0.67
N GLU A 66 2.58 -13.14 -0.64
CA GLU A 66 3.69 -12.34 -0.13
C GLU A 66 3.17 -11.52 1.05
N ASP A 67 3.79 -11.69 2.21
CA ASP A 67 3.46 -10.94 3.41
C ASP A 67 4.40 -9.72 3.51
N LEU A 68 3.95 -8.60 2.93
CA LEU A 68 4.77 -7.40 2.73
C LEU A 68 4.45 -6.30 3.74
N PHE A 69 3.21 -6.27 4.23
CA PHE A 69 2.72 -5.22 5.10
C PHE A 69 2.22 -5.78 6.43
N TYR A 70 2.20 -4.94 7.45
CA TYR A 70 1.62 -5.26 8.75
C TYR A 70 0.71 -4.12 9.23
N SER A 71 -0.27 -4.47 10.05
CA SER A 71 -1.13 -3.52 10.74
C SER A 71 -0.42 -2.99 11.98
N THR A 72 -0.37 -1.67 12.14
CA THR A 72 0.23 -1.07 13.34
C THR A 72 -0.69 -1.11 14.57
N GLY A 73 -1.90 -1.65 14.44
CA GLY A 73 -2.96 -1.56 15.45
C GLY A 73 -3.75 -0.24 15.37
N ASN A 74 -3.16 0.81 14.80
CA ASN A 74 -3.85 2.07 14.54
C ASN A 74 -4.68 1.97 13.25
N LYS A 75 -5.97 2.31 13.35
CA LYS A 75 -6.92 2.16 12.23
C LYS A 75 -6.45 2.94 11.00
N GLY A 76 -6.14 2.21 9.94
CA GLY A 76 -5.73 2.78 8.66
C GLY A 76 -4.26 3.18 8.57
N VAL A 77 -3.42 2.76 9.54
CA VAL A 77 -1.97 2.94 9.50
C VAL A 77 -1.29 1.59 9.30
N TRP A 78 -0.40 1.54 8.31
CA TRP A 78 0.27 0.31 7.86
C TRP A 78 1.78 0.48 7.89
N GLY A 79 2.49 -0.62 8.04
CA GLY A 79 3.94 -0.66 7.97
C GLY A 79 4.47 -1.71 7.00
N LEU A 80 5.78 -1.63 6.70
CA LEU A 80 6.52 -2.61 5.90
C LEU A 80 7.16 -3.68 6.77
N ARG A 81 6.93 -4.96 6.46
CA ARG A 81 7.53 -6.07 7.23
C ARG A 81 9.05 -6.14 7.08
N GLN A 82 9.56 -5.96 5.86
CA GLN A 82 10.98 -5.92 5.57
C GLN A 82 11.38 -4.50 5.19
N PHE A 83 11.47 -3.64 6.20
CA PHE A 83 12.09 -2.33 6.05
C PHE A 83 13.60 -2.48 6.26
N ASN A 84 14.33 -2.83 5.19
CA ASN A 84 15.79 -2.74 5.20
C ASN A 84 16.16 -1.28 4.95
N ASN A 85 16.80 -0.69 5.95
CA ASN A 85 17.28 0.70 5.97
C ASN A 85 18.56 0.84 5.11
#